data_AF-A0A1C7MBL3-F1
#
_entry.id   AF-A0A1C7MBL3-F1
#
_cell.length_a   1.000
_cell.length_b   1.000
_cell.length_c   1.000
_cell.angle_alpha   90.00
_cell.angle_beta   90.00
_cell.angle_gamma   90.00
#
_symmetry.space_group_name_H-M   'P 1'
#
loop_
_entity.id
_entity.type
_entity.pdbx_description
1 polymer ?
#
loop_
_entity_poly.entity_id
_entity_poly.type
_entity_poly.pdbx_seq_one_letter_code
_entity_poly.pdbx_strand_id
1 'polypeptide(L)'
;MSSETVHLLVLIHGMWGNPDHLAEMRRIMREIGCQSTSQTGPDGEKLEILNAETNRDDSTYDGVDWGGERVSEEIYEEVKRLEEEGKKVTRFSIMGYSLGGLIARYVVGKHN
;
A
#
# COMPACT_ATOMS: atom_id res chain seq x y z
N MET A 1 27.20 1.02 -1.24
CA MET A 1 26.36 1.80 -0.31
C MET A 1 25.22 0.91 0.12
N SER A 2 24.92 0.79 1.42
CA SER A 2 23.75 0.01 1.87
C SER A 2 22.49 0.76 1.44
N SER A 3 21.65 0.13 0.63
CA SER A 3 20.31 0.66 0.33
C SER A 3 19.48 0.65 1.62
N GLU A 4 18.70 1.70 1.85
CA GLU A 4 17.72 1.74 2.94
C GLU A 4 16.60 0.72 2.65
N THR A 5 16.32 -0.16 3.60
CA THR A 5 15.28 -1.18 3.44
C THR A 5 13.92 -0.62 3.85
N VAL A 6 12.88 -1.02 3.12
CA VAL A 6 11.51 -0.51 3.28
C VAL A 6 10.53 -1.65 3.53
N HIS A 7 9.65 -1.42 4.49
CA HIS A 7 8.39 -2.13 4.66
C HIS A 7 7.30 -1.30 3.99
N LEU A 8 6.84 -1.75 2.82
CA LEU A 8 5.72 -1.11 2.13
C LEU A 8 4.39 -1.65 2.70
N LEU A 9 3.59 -0.76 3.28
CA LEU A 9 2.21 -1.03 3.71
C LEU A 9 1.23 -0.42 2.70
N VAL A 10 0.42 -1.25 2.06
CA VAL A 10 -0.63 -0.83 1.13
C VAL A 10 -1.99 -0.82 1.81
N LEU A 11 -2.73 0.28 1.67
CA LEU A 11 -4.07 0.47 2.25
C LEU A 11 -5.11 0.57 1.13
N ILE A 12 -6.19 -0.22 1.20
CA ILE A 12 -7.23 -0.28 0.16
C ILE A 12 -8.61 -0.12 0.81
N HIS A 13 -9.35 0.92 0.38
CA HIS A 13 -10.69 1.21 0.88
C HIS A 13 -11.76 0.26 0.30
N GLY A 14 -12.97 0.34 0.84
CA GLY A 14 -14.12 -0.47 0.42
C GLY A 14 -14.98 0.16 -0.67
N MET A 15 -16.09 -0.49 -0.99
CA MET A 15 -17.10 -0.01 -1.95
C MET A 15 -17.66 1.36 -1.55
N TRP A 16 -18.00 2.21 -2.53
CA TRP A 16 -18.44 3.60 -2.34
C TRP A 16 -17.49 4.47 -1.52
N GLY A 17 -16.24 4.01 -1.43
CA GLY A 17 -15.21 4.66 -0.65
C GLY A 17 -14.33 5.55 -1.48
N ASN A 18 -13.51 6.26 -0.75
CA ASN A 18 -12.33 6.91 -1.26
C ASN A 18 -11.19 6.68 -0.25
N PRO A 19 -9.95 7.06 -0.58
CA PRO A 19 -8.79 6.81 0.26
C PRO A 19 -8.84 7.53 1.63
N ASP A 20 -9.66 8.58 1.79
CA ASP A 20 -9.84 9.29 3.07
C ASP A 20 -10.62 8.47 4.09
N HIS A 21 -11.36 7.43 3.66
CA HIS A 21 -11.99 6.49 4.59
C HIS A 21 -10.96 5.74 5.45
N LEU A 22 -9.69 5.71 5.02
CA LEU A 22 -8.57 5.16 5.79
C LEU A 22 -7.65 6.24 6.37
N ALA A 23 -8.06 7.52 6.36
CA ALA A 23 -7.24 8.64 6.80
C ALA A 23 -6.76 8.49 8.26
N GLU A 24 -7.63 8.06 9.16
CA GLU A 24 -7.25 7.91 10.58
C GLU A 24 -6.26 6.76 10.79
N MET A 25 -6.44 5.64 10.08
CA MET A 25 -5.47 4.55 10.09
C MET A 25 -4.12 5.03 9.54
N ARG A 26 -4.13 5.73 8.40
CA ARG A 26 -2.92 6.29 7.79
C ARG A 26 -2.21 7.26 8.74
N ARG A 27 -2.97 8.12 9.46
CA ARG A 27 -2.43 9.05 10.45
C ARG A 27 -1.71 8.31 11.57
N ILE A 28 -2.38 7.35 12.21
CA ILE A 28 -1.82 6.55 13.31
C ILE A 28 -0.56 5.80 12.84
N MET A 29 -0.61 5.13 11.69
CA MET A 29 0.54 4.38 11.16
C MET A 29 1.75 5.28 10.87
N ARG A 30 1.51 6.51 10.40
CA ARG A 30 2.58 7.50 10.20
C ARG A 30 3.19 8.00 11.50
N GLU A 31 2.38 8.19 12.54
CA GLU A 31 2.84 8.63 13.85
C GLU A 31 3.69 7.57 14.54
N ILE A 32 3.31 6.30 14.44
CA ILE A 32 4.02 5.22 15.13
C ILE A 32 5.21 4.67 14.33
N GLY A 33 5.13 4.63 13.00
CA GLY A 33 6.06 3.84 12.17
C GLY A 33 6.85 4.62 11.12
N CYS A 34 6.45 5.84 10.76
CA CYS A 34 7.08 6.59 9.65
C CYS A 34 7.95 7.77 10.12
N GLN A 35 8.10 8.01 11.43
CA GLN A 35 8.96 9.08 11.93
C GLN A 35 10.42 8.67 11.83
N SER A 36 11.34 9.63 11.71
CA SER A 36 12.78 9.34 11.71
C SER A 36 13.26 8.69 13.02
N THR A 37 12.49 8.85 14.09
CA THR A 37 12.71 8.25 15.42
C THR A 37 11.88 7.00 15.66
N SER A 38 11.02 6.60 14.73
CA SER A 38 10.21 5.39 14.86
C SER A 38 11.10 4.15 14.92
N GLN A 39 10.62 3.12 15.64
CA GLN A 39 11.27 1.83 15.64
C GLN A 39 11.21 1.22 14.23
N THR A 40 12.34 0.71 13.74
CA THR A 40 12.39 -0.01 12.46
C THR A 40 11.75 -1.39 12.59
N GLY A 41 11.42 -1.97 11.43
CA GLY A 41 10.97 -3.35 11.32
C GLY A 41 12.00 -4.37 11.85
N PRO A 42 11.60 -5.65 11.94
CA PRO A 42 12.44 -6.72 12.48
C PRO A 42 13.82 -6.84 11.82
N ASP A 43 13.92 -6.51 10.52
CA ASP A 43 15.15 -6.57 9.74
C ASP A 43 15.71 -5.16 9.44
N GLY A 44 15.28 -4.15 10.20
CA GLY A 44 15.75 -2.77 10.09
C GLY A 44 15.00 -1.92 9.06
N GLU A 45 13.87 -2.40 8.53
CA GLU A 45 13.13 -1.69 7.48
C GLU A 45 12.38 -0.46 8.02
N LYS A 46 12.34 0.62 7.25
CA LYS A 46 11.45 1.77 7.54
C LYS A 46 10.08 1.57 6.92
N LEU A 47 9.03 1.99 7.63
CA LEU A 47 7.66 1.90 7.12
C LEU A 47 7.42 3.01 6.08
N GLU A 48 6.93 2.62 4.91
CA GLU A 48 6.35 3.51 3.90
C GLU A 48 4.91 3.07 3.65
N ILE A 49 4.01 4.03 3.41
CA ILE A 49 2.58 3.75 3.26
C ILE A 49 2.09 4.22 1.89
N LEU A 50 1.60 3.27 1.10
CA LEU A 50 0.82 3.51 -0.11
C LEU A 50 -0.67 3.46 0.24
N ASN A 51 -1.37 4.58 0.09
CA ASN A 51 -2.83 4.62 0.19
C ASN A 51 -3.36 4.51 -1.24
N ALA A 52 -4.02 3.41 -1.60
CA ALA A 52 -4.44 3.17 -2.97
C ALA A 52 -5.50 4.19 -3.39
N GLU A 53 -5.30 4.83 -4.54
CA GLU A 53 -6.04 6.01 -4.99
C GLU A 53 -6.98 5.72 -6.18
N THR A 54 -6.75 4.64 -6.95
CA THR A 54 -7.39 4.39 -8.25
C THR A 54 -8.79 3.79 -8.20
N ASN A 55 -9.23 3.28 -7.05
CA ASN A 55 -10.54 2.63 -6.90
C ASN A 55 -11.63 3.53 -6.31
N ARG A 56 -11.43 4.85 -6.25
CA ARG A 56 -12.40 5.78 -5.65
C ARG A 56 -13.72 5.88 -6.42
N ASP A 57 -14.78 6.23 -5.70
CA ASP A 57 -16.08 6.61 -6.24
C ASP A 57 -16.69 5.50 -7.14
N ASP A 58 -17.15 5.85 -8.34
CA ASP A 58 -17.80 4.92 -9.28
C ASP A 58 -16.85 3.82 -9.79
N SER A 59 -15.53 4.01 -9.65
CA SER A 59 -14.53 3.01 -10.03
C SER A 59 -14.64 1.72 -9.19
N THR A 60 -15.34 1.75 -8.05
CA THR A 60 -15.62 0.56 -7.24
C THR A 60 -16.53 -0.46 -7.92
N TYR A 61 -17.26 -0.08 -8.97
CA TYR A 61 -18.17 -0.96 -9.71
C TYR A 61 -17.51 -1.74 -10.85
N ASP A 62 -16.25 -1.46 -11.19
CA ASP A 62 -15.52 -2.15 -12.26
C ASP A 62 -15.20 -3.62 -11.93
N GLY A 63 -15.46 -4.04 -10.69
CA GLY A 63 -15.22 -5.39 -10.20
C GLY A 63 -13.84 -5.59 -9.59
N VAL A 64 -13.66 -6.73 -8.95
CA VAL A 64 -12.42 -7.06 -8.22
C VAL A 64 -11.22 -7.18 -9.15
N ASP A 65 -11.42 -7.67 -10.37
CA ASP A 65 -10.32 -7.89 -11.33
C ASP A 65 -9.71 -6.56 -11.78
N TRP A 66 -10.53 -5.63 -12.30
CA TRP A 66 -10.08 -4.30 -12.69
C TRP A 66 -9.56 -3.48 -11.50
N GLY A 67 -10.24 -3.57 -10.35
CA GLY A 67 -9.78 -2.89 -9.15
C GLY A 67 -8.44 -3.43 -8.63
N GLY A 68 -8.21 -4.74 -8.77
CA GLY A 68 -6.96 -5.40 -8.44
C GLY A 68 -5.83 -5.01 -9.39
N GLU A 69 -6.08 -5.01 -10.70
CA GLU A 69 -5.11 -4.58 -11.71
C GLU A 69 -4.60 -3.15 -11.46
N ARG A 70 -5.51 -2.20 -11.25
CA ARG A 70 -5.13 -0.80 -10.98
C ARG A 70 -4.29 -0.64 -9.71
N VAL A 71 -4.63 -1.36 -8.65
CA VAL A 71 -3.85 -1.31 -7.40
C VAL A 71 -2.50 -2.01 -7.57
N SER A 72 -2.43 -3.10 -8.33
CA SER A 72 -1.15 -3.72 -8.67
C SER A 72 -0.24 -2.74 -9.42
N GLU A 73 -0.78 -1.99 -10.39
CA GLU A 73 -0.04 -0.93 -11.10
C GLU A 73 0.47 0.15 -10.13
N GLU A 74 -0.37 0.68 -9.24
CA GLU A 74 0.06 1.64 -8.21
C GLU A 74 1.20 1.11 -7.34
N ILE A 75 1.15 -0.18 -6.97
CA ILE A 75 2.22 -0.82 -6.17
C ILE A 75 3.52 -0.88 -6.97
N TYR A 76 3.48 -1.27 -8.25
CA TYR A 76 4.69 -1.34 -9.07
C TYR A 76 5.30 0.04 -9.30
N GLU A 77 4.47 1.05 -9.55
CA GLU A 77 4.90 2.45 -9.67
C GLU A 77 5.56 2.94 -8.39
N GLU A 78 4.97 2.63 -7.23
CA GLU A 78 5.52 3.04 -5.93
C GLU A 78 6.83 2.31 -5.60
N VAL A 79 6.93 1.01 -5.88
CA VAL A 79 8.19 0.26 -5.73
C VAL A 79 9.27 0.86 -6.60
N LYS A 80 8.97 1.17 -7.87
CA LYS A 80 9.92 1.80 -8.79
C LYS A 80 10.35 3.19 -8.30
N ARG A 81 9.42 4.02 -7.81
CA ARG A 81 9.71 5.32 -7.22
C ARG A 81 10.68 5.20 -6.03
N LEU A 82 10.44 4.23 -5.14
CA LEU A 82 11.31 3.95 -3.99
C LEU A 82 12.72 3.47 -4.43
N GLU A 83 12.80 2.64 -5.47
CA GLU A 83 14.07 2.21 -6.05
C GLU A 83 14.87 3.37 -6.66
N GLU A 84 14.20 4.29 -7.35
CA GLU A 84 14.80 5.53 -7.87
C GLU A 84 15.32 6.45 -6.74
N GLU A 85 14.73 6.39 -5.54
CA GLU A 85 15.23 7.04 -4.32
C GLU A 85 16.39 6.28 -3.64
N GLY A 86 16.84 5.15 -4.19
CA GLY A 86 17.90 4.31 -3.63
C GLY A 86 17.44 3.42 -2.45
N LYS A 87 16.12 3.28 -2.24
CA LYS A 87 15.53 2.39 -1.25
C LYS A 87 15.23 1.03 -1.87
N LYS A 88 15.06 0.00 -1.04
CA LYS A 88 14.67 -1.35 -1.46
C LYS A 88 13.51 -1.85 -0.63
N VAL A 89 12.39 -2.18 -1.28
CA VAL A 89 11.28 -2.85 -0.60
C VAL A 89 11.68 -4.30 -0.31
N THR A 90 11.80 -4.65 0.97
CA THR A 90 12.16 -6.00 1.44
C THR A 90 11.05 -6.65 2.26
N ARG A 91 10.07 -5.85 2.68
CA ARG A 91 8.91 -6.31 3.43
C ARG A 91 7.65 -5.67 2.86
N PHE A 92 6.59 -6.44 2.79
CA PHE A 92 5.33 -6.00 2.21
C PHE A 92 4.17 -6.38 3.13
N SER A 93 3.20 -5.49 3.26
CA SER A 93 1.91 -5.77 3.90
C SER A 93 0.81 -5.05 3.15
N ILE A 94 -0.37 -5.64 3.19
CA ILE A 94 -1.55 -5.13 2.50
C ILE A 94 -2.75 -5.24 3.44
N MET A 95 -3.52 -4.17 3.54
CA MET A 95 -4.73 -4.10 4.33
C MET A 95 -5.85 -3.60 3.44
N GLY A 96 -6.96 -4.36 3.43
CA GLY A 96 -8.15 -4.02 2.69
C GLY A 96 -9.37 -3.98 3.60
N TYR A 97 -10.12 -2.88 3.55
CA TYR A 97 -11.40 -2.76 4.22
C TYR A 97 -12.55 -3.18 3.30
N SER A 98 -13.42 -4.09 3.75
CA SER A 98 -14.59 -4.55 2.97
C SER A 98 -14.19 -5.06 1.57
N LEU A 99 -14.72 -4.49 0.48
CA LEU A 99 -14.33 -4.80 -0.91
C LEU A 99 -12.80 -4.70 -1.12
N GLY A 100 -12.14 -3.75 -0.45
CA GLY A 100 -10.69 -3.61 -0.51
C GLY A 100 -9.95 -4.86 -0.06
N GLY A 101 -10.56 -5.69 0.81
CA GLY A 101 -10.03 -6.99 1.21
C GLY A 101 -10.04 -8.02 0.07
N LEU A 102 -11.06 -8.00 -0.80
CA LEU A 102 -11.10 -8.86 -1.99
C LEU A 102 -10.07 -8.38 -3.04
N ILE A 103 -9.98 -7.07 -3.24
CA ILE A 103 -8.95 -6.45 -4.10
C ILE A 103 -7.54 -6.82 -3.59
N ALA A 104 -7.30 -6.74 -2.27
CA ALA A 104 -6.04 -7.16 -1.67
C ALA A 104 -5.70 -8.63 -1.97
N ARG A 105 -6.70 -9.53 -1.93
CA ARG A 105 -6.50 -10.95 -2.28
C ARG A 105 -6.18 -11.14 -3.75
N TYR A 106 -6.80 -10.37 -4.64
CA TYR A 106 -6.44 -10.36 -6.07
C TYR A 106 -4.98 -9.97 -6.24
N VAL A 107 -4.57 -8.82 -5.68
CA VAL A 107 -3.19 -8.30 -5.78
C VAL A 107 -2.17 -9.34 -5.32
N VAL A 108 -2.42 -10.01 -4.18
CA VAL A 108 -1.51 -11.05 -3.65
C VAL A 108 -1.53 -12.33 -4.48
N GLY A 109 -2.69 -12.70 -5.03
CA GLY A 109 -2.84 -13.91 -5.85
C GLY A 109 -2.43 -13.75 -7.30
N LYS A 110 -2.23 -12.51 -7.76
CA LYS A 110 -1.79 -12.21 -9.12
C LYS A 110 -0.40 -12.80 -9.36
N HIS A 111 -0.30 -13.67 -10.35
CA HIS A 111 0.97 -14.14 -10.89
C HIS A 111 1.31 -13.31 -12.13
N ASN A 112 2.50 -12.71 -12.13
CA ASN A 112 3.11 -12.13 -13.33
C ASN A 112 3.86 -13.20 -14.12
#